data_AF-A0A4U5QIE4-F1
#
_entry.id   AF-A0A4U5QIE4-F1
#
_cell.length_a   1.000
_cell.length_b   1.000
_cell.length_c   1.000
_cell.angle_alpha   90.00
_cell.angle_beta   90.00
_cell.angle_gamma   90.00
#
_symmetry.space_group_name_H-M   'P 1'
#
loop_
_entity.id
_entity.type
_entity.pdbx_description
1 polymer ?
#
loop_
_entity_poly.entity_id
_entity_poly.type
_entity_poly.pdbx_seq_one_letter_code
_entity_poly.pdbx_strand_id
1 'polypeptide(L)'
;MAVIPRTSQGHGWLRPATGVVELSQCIIQAVPLSARKATGGSTEGIAPFLQLPHFTESVVKKIARKKVRTFEDFHDMTLQERAEVLQQVAGFSSAEVQDVEMVLEMMPSVTVEVRCETEGEEGIQEGDIVTLHAWITLKRANGLVGALPHAPSFPFHKEENFWFLLADAASNDVWFSQKVNFMDEAAAITGASKTIEDTMEGSGASVRETSAAVREAVEKVRGGSRLVMGKFPAPAEGNYNLTCYCLCDSWIGCDKKTSKKVKVLKRTRAGTRGGLVSEEGLIAEDGIEEEEENEEEEYDDDYESEYSEDEEDEKDTKKKGPVANGKVQKKGSSSESSGSDEE
;
A
#
# COMPACT_ATOMS: atom_id res chain seq x y z
N MET A 1 -8.74 12.67 2.92
CA MET A 1 -7.62 11.71 2.93
C MET A 1 -8.13 10.35 2.47
N ALA A 2 -7.38 9.66 1.60
CA ALA A 2 -7.78 8.37 1.01
C ALA A 2 -7.77 7.19 2.00
N VAL A 3 -6.92 7.27 3.02
CA VAL A 3 -6.75 6.26 4.07
C VAL A 3 -7.72 6.40 5.24
N ILE A 4 -8.61 7.40 5.23
CA ILE A 4 -9.64 7.54 6.27
C ILE A 4 -10.62 6.37 6.16
N PRO A 5 -11.02 5.75 7.28
CA PRO A 5 -12.09 4.76 7.35
C PRO A 5 -13.35 5.20 6.59
N ARG A 6 -13.76 4.45 5.56
CA ARG A 6 -14.97 4.69 4.76
C ARG A 6 -15.95 3.53 4.79
N THR A 7 -15.47 2.31 4.99
CA THR A 7 -16.33 1.12 5.08
C THR A 7 -16.82 0.94 6.52
N SER A 8 -17.87 0.13 6.69
CA SER A 8 -18.33 -0.32 8.03
C SER A 8 -17.24 -1.08 8.80
N GLN A 9 -16.27 -1.65 8.09
CA GLN A 9 -15.09 -2.32 8.65
C GLN A 9 -13.94 -1.35 8.98
N GLY A 10 -14.12 -0.06 8.67
CA GLY A 10 -13.14 0.97 8.98
C GLY A 10 -11.99 1.09 7.98
N HIS A 11 -12.12 0.54 6.77
CA HIS A 11 -11.05 0.55 5.77
C HIS A 11 -11.02 1.83 4.92
N GLY A 12 -9.81 2.25 4.54
CA GLY A 12 -9.57 3.30 3.53
C GLY A 12 -9.41 2.73 2.11
N TRP A 13 -9.22 3.57 1.10
CA TRP A 13 -9.03 3.14 -0.29
C TRP A 13 -7.56 3.11 -0.71
N LEU A 14 -7.09 1.95 -1.16
CA LEU A 14 -5.68 1.73 -1.50
C LEU A 14 -5.24 2.51 -2.74
N ARG A 15 -5.90 2.34 -3.89
CA ARG A 15 -5.52 2.98 -5.17
C ARG A 15 -5.48 4.51 -5.07
N PRO A 16 -6.45 5.21 -4.45
CA PRO A 16 -6.32 6.65 -4.22
C PRO A 16 -5.20 6.98 -3.24
N ALA A 17 -4.94 6.14 -2.23
CA ALA A 17 -3.82 6.38 -1.29
C ALA A 17 -2.47 6.27 -1.98
N THR A 18 -2.23 5.23 -2.78
CA THR A 18 -0.99 5.07 -3.55
C THR A 18 -0.85 6.18 -4.60
N GLY A 19 -1.93 6.51 -5.31
CA GLY A 19 -1.91 7.55 -6.34
C GLY A 19 -1.58 8.96 -5.80
N VAL A 20 -2.01 9.28 -4.57
CA VAL A 20 -1.62 10.55 -3.92
C VAL A 20 -0.13 10.57 -3.59
N VAL A 21 0.43 9.44 -3.15
CA VAL A 21 1.88 9.35 -2.86
C VAL A 21 2.69 9.42 -4.16
N GLU A 22 2.27 8.71 -5.21
CA GLU A 22 2.89 8.78 -6.55
C GLU A 22 2.88 10.21 -7.14
N LEU A 23 1.76 10.92 -6.96
CA LEU A 23 1.64 12.33 -7.34
C LEU A 23 2.59 13.22 -6.54
N SER A 24 2.69 13.01 -5.22
CA SER A 24 3.64 13.73 -4.36
C SER A 24 5.06 13.54 -4.86
N GLN A 25 5.50 12.29 -5.05
CA GLN A 25 6.83 11.95 -5.56
C GLN A 25 7.12 12.66 -6.89
N CYS A 26 6.16 12.67 -7.83
CA CYS A 26 6.29 13.36 -9.12
C CYS A 26 6.42 14.89 -8.99
N ILE A 27 5.65 15.52 -8.09
CA ILE A 27 5.73 16.95 -7.84
C ILE A 27 7.10 17.31 -7.26
N ILE A 28 7.58 16.55 -6.28
CA ILE A 28 8.86 16.82 -5.59
C ILE A 28 10.05 16.61 -6.52
N GLN A 29 10.03 15.55 -7.33
CA GLN A 29 11.10 15.28 -8.29
C GLN A 29 10.97 16.04 -9.61
N ALA A 30 9.91 16.84 -9.78
CA ALA A 30 9.58 17.52 -11.02
C ALA A 30 9.51 16.56 -12.25
N VAL A 31 9.01 15.35 -12.03
CA VAL A 31 8.84 14.32 -13.06
C VAL A 31 7.37 14.23 -13.47
N PRO A 32 7.04 14.28 -14.77
CA PRO A 32 5.64 14.19 -15.20
C PRO A 32 5.03 12.83 -14.89
N LEU A 33 3.78 12.80 -14.43
CA LEU A 33 3.05 11.55 -14.13
C LEU A 33 3.00 10.58 -15.32
N SER A 34 2.97 11.09 -16.55
CA SER A 34 2.98 10.26 -17.76
C SER A 34 4.23 9.40 -17.90
N ALA A 35 5.36 9.81 -17.29
CA ALA A 35 6.60 9.03 -17.29
C ALA A 35 6.51 7.76 -16.42
N ARG A 36 5.53 7.68 -15.51
CA ARG A 36 5.23 6.48 -14.71
C ARG A 36 4.51 5.38 -15.46
N LYS A 37 4.02 5.66 -16.68
CA LYS A 37 3.30 4.68 -17.48
C LYS A 37 4.18 3.44 -17.66
N ALA A 38 3.65 2.29 -17.28
CA ALA A 38 4.38 1.03 -17.36
C ALA A 38 4.90 0.78 -18.80
N THR A 39 6.20 0.51 -18.91
CA THR A 39 6.87 0.25 -20.18
C THR A 39 8.01 -0.73 -19.98
N GLY A 40 8.19 -1.68 -20.90
CA GLY A 40 9.41 -2.51 -20.96
C GLY A 40 9.67 -3.39 -19.73
N GLY A 41 8.63 -3.76 -18.96
CA GLY A 41 8.75 -4.55 -17.73
C GLY A 41 8.86 -3.72 -16.45
N SER A 42 9.03 -2.39 -16.54
CA SER A 42 8.99 -1.47 -15.40
C SER A 42 7.55 -1.07 -15.08
N THR A 43 7.14 -1.24 -13.82
CA THR A 43 5.84 -0.77 -13.31
C THR A 43 5.77 0.75 -13.17
N GLU A 44 6.91 1.43 -13.10
CA GLU A 44 7.03 2.88 -12.96
C GLU A 44 7.58 3.57 -14.21
N GLY A 45 7.59 2.85 -15.34
CA GLY A 45 8.07 3.37 -16.61
C GLY A 45 9.51 3.88 -16.52
N ILE A 46 9.71 5.13 -16.95
CA ILE A 46 11.01 5.82 -16.96
C ILE A 46 11.14 6.89 -15.86
N ALA A 47 10.08 7.10 -15.06
CA ALA A 47 10.06 8.14 -14.05
C ALA A 47 11.25 8.08 -13.06
N PRO A 48 11.68 6.90 -12.56
CA PRO A 48 12.86 6.82 -11.70
C PRO A 48 14.17 7.33 -12.33
N PHE A 49 14.31 7.27 -13.66
CA PHE A 49 15.48 7.82 -14.33
C PHE A 49 15.42 9.34 -14.45
N LEU A 50 14.23 9.90 -14.69
CA LEU A 50 14.07 11.35 -14.90
C LEU A 50 14.25 12.18 -13.63
N GLN A 51 14.29 11.53 -12.45
CA GLN A 51 14.65 12.19 -11.19
C GLN A 51 16.17 12.39 -11.02
N LEU A 52 16.99 11.66 -11.80
CA LEU A 52 18.44 11.76 -11.74
C LEU A 52 18.92 12.99 -12.53
N PRO A 53 20.05 13.61 -12.11
CA PRO A 53 20.62 14.74 -12.84
C PRO A 53 21.02 14.32 -14.25
N HIS A 54 20.93 15.25 -15.21
CA HIS A 54 21.33 15.09 -16.62
C HIS A 54 20.50 14.09 -17.44
N PHE A 55 19.58 13.34 -16.82
CA PHE A 55 18.73 12.40 -17.52
C PHE A 55 17.60 13.09 -18.29
N THR A 56 17.39 12.62 -19.51
CA THR A 56 16.27 12.99 -20.37
C THR A 56 15.65 11.72 -20.96
N GLU A 57 14.43 11.80 -21.51
CA GLU A 57 13.83 10.66 -22.20
C GLU A 57 14.74 10.11 -23.31
N SER A 58 15.50 10.99 -23.97
CA SER A 58 16.43 10.60 -25.04
C SER A 58 17.59 9.75 -24.49
N VAL A 59 18.10 10.11 -23.31
CA VAL A 59 19.15 9.36 -22.61
C VAL A 59 18.63 7.99 -22.20
N VAL A 60 17.44 7.92 -21.59
CA VAL A 60 16.82 6.65 -21.19
C VAL A 60 16.65 5.72 -22.39
N LYS A 61 16.17 6.25 -23.53
CA LYS A 61 16.03 5.48 -24.79
C LYS A 61 17.37 4.98 -25.33
N LYS A 62 18.48 5.71 -25.15
CA LYS A 62 19.82 5.28 -25.58
C LYS A 62 20.32 4.12 -24.71
N ILE A 63 20.27 4.26 -23.38
CA ILE A 63 20.79 3.23 -22.45
C ILE A 63 19.96 1.94 -22.49
N ALA A 64 18.65 2.05 -22.77
CA ALA A 64 17.78 0.88 -22.97
C ALA A 64 18.24 -0.06 -24.10
N ARG A 65 18.89 0.49 -25.13
CA ARG A 65 19.47 -0.31 -26.23
C ARG A 65 20.69 -1.12 -25.81
N LYS A 66 21.31 -0.75 -24.68
CA LYS A 66 22.47 -1.42 -24.07
C LYS A 66 22.09 -2.40 -22.95
N LYS A 67 20.83 -2.85 -22.95
CA LYS A 67 20.22 -3.83 -22.01
C LYS A 67 19.88 -3.30 -20.61
N VAL A 68 20.00 -2.00 -20.36
CA VAL A 68 19.49 -1.37 -19.12
C VAL A 68 18.02 -1.03 -19.31
N ARG A 69 17.11 -1.97 -19.01
CA ARG A 69 15.68 -1.82 -19.34
C ARG A 69 14.88 -1.21 -18.20
N THR A 70 15.26 -1.52 -16.96
CA THR A 70 14.63 -1.02 -15.74
C THR A 70 15.60 -0.18 -14.93
N PHE A 71 15.07 0.61 -13.99
CA PHE A 71 15.90 1.36 -13.06
C PHE A 71 16.65 0.44 -12.09
N GLU A 72 16.07 -0.70 -11.73
CA GLU A 72 16.72 -1.74 -10.94
C GLU A 72 17.96 -2.28 -11.68
N ASP A 73 17.83 -2.59 -12.98
CA ASP A 73 18.98 -3.02 -13.81
C ASP A 73 20.12 -2.00 -13.78
N PHE A 74 19.80 -0.69 -13.72
CA PHE A 74 20.78 0.40 -13.70
C PHE A 74 21.42 0.57 -12.30
N HIS A 75 20.61 0.45 -11.26
CA HIS A 75 21.03 0.60 -9.87
C HIS A 75 21.96 -0.53 -9.45
N ASP A 76 21.67 -1.76 -9.88
CA ASP A 76 22.42 -2.97 -9.52
C ASP A 76 23.75 -3.11 -10.29
N MET A 77 24.03 -2.24 -11.26
CA MET A 77 25.31 -2.19 -11.95
C MET A 77 26.44 -1.83 -10.99
N THR A 78 27.64 -2.34 -11.29
CA THR A 78 28.85 -1.84 -10.62
C THR A 78 29.12 -0.38 -11.00
N LEU A 79 29.86 0.34 -10.14
CA LEU A 79 30.26 1.73 -10.40
C LEU A 79 30.98 1.87 -11.75
N GLN A 80 31.84 0.91 -12.10
CA GLN A 80 32.58 0.93 -13.36
C GLN A 80 31.65 0.74 -14.57
N GLU A 81 30.79 -0.29 -14.55
CA GLU A 81 29.88 -0.56 -15.66
C GLU A 81 28.89 0.58 -15.86
N ARG A 82 28.39 1.17 -14.78
CA ARG A 82 27.48 2.32 -14.83
C ARG A 82 28.17 3.54 -15.41
N ALA A 83 29.38 3.85 -14.97
CA ALA A 83 30.17 4.94 -15.52
C ALA A 83 30.44 4.74 -17.02
N GLU A 84 30.78 3.52 -17.46
CA GLU A 84 30.96 3.20 -18.87
C GLU A 84 29.68 3.43 -19.69
N VAL A 85 28.52 2.99 -19.20
CA VAL A 85 27.24 3.24 -19.88
C VAL A 85 26.92 4.73 -19.95
N LEU A 86 27.09 5.47 -18.86
CA LEU A 86 26.81 6.90 -18.83
C LEU A 86 27.75 7.69 -19.76
N GLN A 87 29.05 7.39 -19.75
CA GLN A 87 30.01 8.11 -20.60
C GLN A 87 29.90 7.71 -22.07
N GLN A 88 29.92 6.41 -22.38
CA GLN A 88 30.03 5.93 -23.75
C GLN A 88 28.69 5.89 -24.49
N VAL A 89 27.56 5.74 -23.76
CA VAL A 89 26.23 5.57 -24.37
C VAL A 89 25.38 6.81 -24.16
N ALA A 90 25.31 7.35 -22.95
CA ALA A 90 24.55 8.56 -22.67
C ALA A 90 25.30 9.84 -23.12
N GLY A 91 26.63 9.78 -23.17
CA GLY A 91 27.50 10.90 -23.57
C GLY A 91 27.78 11.87 -22.43
N PHE A 92 27.71 11.40 -21.18
CA PHE A 92 27.98 12.22 -20.00
C PHE A 92 29.47 12.43 -19.79
N SER A 93 29.84 13.61 -19.33
CA SER A 93 31.17 13.93 -18.81
C SER A 93 31.42 13.24 -17.46
N SER A 94 32.67 13.20 -17.03
CA SER A 94 33.03 12.62 -15.73
C SER A 94 32.35 13.34 -14.55
N ALA A 95 32.10 14.64 -14.66
CA ALA A 95 31.41 15.41 -13.64
C ALA A 95 29.92 15.06 -13.58
N GLU A 96 29.27 14.94 -14.73
CA GLU A 96 27.86 14.55 -14.82
C GLU A 96 27.63 13.12 -14.31
N VAL A 97 28.57 12.20 -14.55
CA VAL A 97 28.53 10.86 -13.94
C VAL A 97 28.63 10.94 -12.42
N GLN A 98 29.53 11.78 -11.90
CA GLN A 98 29.67 11.95 -10.45
C GLN A 98 28.39 12.52 -9.82
N ASP A 99 27.73 13.47 -10.48
CA ASP A 99 26.44 14.01 -10.01
C ASP A 99 25.39 12.90 -9.89
N VAL A 100 25.32 12.00 -10.87
CA VAL A 100 24.40 10.85 -10.84
C VAL A 100 24.72 9.91 -9.67
N GLU A 101 26.00 9.57 -9.46
CA GLU A 101 26.40 8.69 -8.35
C GLU A 101 26.07 9.30 -6.99
N MET A 102 26.33 10.60 -6.79
CA MET A 102 25.99 11.29 -5.54
C MET A 102 24.48 11.20 -5.23
N VAL A 103 23.62 11.32 -6.24
CA VAL A 103 22.17 11.19 -6.07
C VAL A 103 21.77 9.73 -5.78
N LEU A 104 22.35 8.76 -6.49
CA LEU A 104 22.10 7.33 -6.25
C LEU A 104 22.49 6.91 -4.83
N GLU A 105 23.61 7.42 -4.30
CA GLU A 105 24.05 7.12 -2.94
C GLU A 105 23.10 7.64 -1.85
N MET A 106 22.32 8.68 -2.17
CA MET A 106 21.33 9.31 -1.30
C MET A 106 19.96 8.62 -1.36
N MET A 107 19.68 7.83 -2.40
CA MET A 107 18.38 7.17 -2.56
C MET A 107 18.16 6.12 -1.45
N PRO A 108 17.01 6.14 -0.76
CA PRO A 108 16.72 5.19 0.29
C PRO A 108 16.32 3.82 -0.27
N SER A 109 16.80 2.76 0.38
CA SER A 109 16.34 1.38 0.25
C SER A 109 15.67 0.97 1.55
N VAL A 110 14.41 0.53 1.47
CA VAL A 110 13.62 0.18 2.66
C VAL A 110 13.26 -1.30 2.71
N THR A 111 13.35 -1.87 3.90
CA THR A 111 12.89 -3.23 4.21
C THR A 111 11.83 -3.18 5.30
N VAL A 112 10.85 -4.09 5.21
CA VAL A 112 9.70 -4.11 6.11
C VAL A 112 9.55 -5.51 6.71
N GLU A 113 9.59 -5.59 8.03
CA GLU A 113 9.37 -6.81 8.81
C GLU A 113 8.07 -6.66 9.60
N VAL A 114 7.11 -7.55 9.40
CA VAL A 114 5.76 -7.40 9.97
C VAL A 114 5.29 -8.64 10.72
N ARG A 115 4.77 -8.42 11.92
CA ARG A 115 4.09 -9.40 12.77
C ARG A 115 2.67 -8.92 13.09
N CYS A 116 1.73 -9.84 13.12
CA CYS A 116 0.34 -9.60 13.50
C CYS A 116 0.00 -10.65 14.53
N GLU A 117 -0.46 -10.23 15.70
CA GLU A 117 -0.74 -11.11 16.84
C GLU A 117 -1.89 -10.58 17.68
N THR A 118 -2.49 -11.46 18.47
CA THR A 118 -3.52 -11.17 19.46
C THR A 118 -2.93 -11.35 20.84
N GLU A 119 -3.35 -10.52 21.78
CA GLU A 119 -2.82 -10.55 23.14
C GLU A 119 -3.40 -11.74 23.90
N GLY A 120 -2.54 -12.64 24.40
CA GLY A 120 -2.94 -13.78 25.23
C GLY A 120 -3.53 -14.98 24.50
N GLU A 121 -3.55 -14.99 23.16
CA GLU A 121 -4.12 -16.08 22.36
C GLU A 121 -3.14 -16.68 21.35
N GLU A 122 -3.20 -18.02 21.19
CA GLU A 122 -2.47 -18.73 20.15
C GLU A 122 -3.22 -18.66 18.81
N GLY A 123 -3.20 -17.47 18.20
CA GLY A 123 -3.79 -17.22 16.88
C GLY A 123 -4.88 -16.16 16.90
N ILE A 124 -5.24 -15.70 15.70
CA ILE A 124 -6.21 -14.62 15.50
C ILE A 124 -7.57 -15.24 15.23
N GLN A 125 -8.58 -14.94 16.04
CA GLN A 125 -9.97 -15.31 15.80
C GLN A 125 -10.79 -14.14 15.24
N GLU A 126 -11.92 -14.46 14.62
CA GLU A 126 -12.86 -13.46 14.11
C GLU A 126 -13.34 -12.50 15.22
N GLY A 127 -13.19 -11.21 14.94
CA GLY A 127 -13.57 -10.12 15.85
C GLY A 127 -12.53 -9.77 16.93
N ASP A 128 -11.39 -10.46 16.98
CA ASP A 128 -10.30 -10.11 17.89
C ASP A 128 -9.67 -8.77 17.51
N ILE A 129 -9.05 -8.11 18.48
CA ILE A 129 -8.22 -6.94 18.21
C ILE A 129 -6.80 -7.41 17.90
N VAL A 130 -6.45 -7.36 16.61
CA VAL A 130 -5.12 -7.70 16.13
C VAL A 130 -4.18 -6.54 16.39
N THR A 131 -3.05 -6.81 17.04
CA THR A 131 -1.94 -5.87 17.16
C THR A 131 -0.92 -6.13 16.05
N LEU A 132 -0.66 -5.10 15.28
CA LEU A 132 0.34 -5.06 14.22
C LEU A 132 1.66 -4.51 14.80
N HIS A 133 2.75 -5.22 14.59
CA HIS A 133 4.11 -4.72 14.83
C HIS A 133 4.90 -4.75 13.52
N ALA A 134 5.32 -3.58 13.04
CA ALA A 134 6.11 -3.45 11.83
C ALA A 134 7.40 -2.68 12.09
N TRP A 135 8.54 -3.32 11.80
CA TRP A 135 9.84 -2.65 11.75
C TRP A 135 10.14 -2.26 10.31
N ILE A 136 10.35 -0.96 10.09
CA ILE A 136 10.73 -0.41 8.79
C ILE A 136 12.15 0.06 8.90
N THR A 137 13.06 -0.57 8.16
CA THR A 137 14.49 -0.24 8.16
C THR A 137 14.84 0.48 6.89
N LEU A 138 15.51 1.61 7.00
CA LEU A 138 16.01 2.41 5.89
C LEU A 138 17.53 2.29 5.82
N LYS A 139 18.04 2.02 4.62
CA LYS A 139 19.47 2.03 4.31
C LYS A 139 19.76 2.90 3.08
N ARG A 140 20.96 3.46 3.03
CA ARG A 140 21.52 4.19 1.89
C ARG A 140 22.94 3.72 1.65
N ALA A 141 23.45 3.88 0.43
CA ALA A 141 24.82 3.48 0.11
C ALA A 141 25.84 4.32 0.89
N ASN A 142 25.53 5.59 1.15
CA ASN A 142 26.36 6.49 1.95
C ASN A 142 26.27 6.26 3.48
N GLY A 143 25.44 5.31 3.94
CA GLY A 143 25.28 4.98 5.36
C GLY A 143 24.40 5.93 6.18
N LEU A 144 23.83 6.99 5.59
CA LEU A 144 22.95 7.92 6.29
C LEU A 144 21.55 7.32 6.50
N VAL A 145 21.03 7.40 7.74
CA VAL A 145 19.68 6.96 8.09
C VAL A 145 18.61 8.06 7.89
N GLY A 146 19.00 9.32 8.03
CA GLY A 146 18.16 10.49 7.75
C GLY A 146 18.86 11.44 6.78
N ALA A 147 18.14 11.89 5.75
CA ALA A 147 18.63 12.84 4.77
C ALA A 147 17.45 13.61 4.15
N LEU A 148 17.77 14.75 3.54
CA LEU A 148 16.83 15.46 2.67
C LEU A 148 16.89 14.85 1.26
N PRO A 149 15.75 14.77 0.55
CA PRO A 149 15.73 14.23 -0.80
C PRO A 149 16.42 15.20 -1.75
N HIS A 150 17.10 14.67 -2.77
CA HIS A 150 17.58 15.50 -3.88
C HIS A 150 16.38 15.96 -4.71
N ALA A 151 16.00 17.23 -4.59
CA ALA A 151 14.84 17.82 -5.25
C ALA A 151 15.13 19.26 -5.71
N PRO A 152 16.06 19.46 -6.66
CA PRO A 152 16.56 20.80 -7.02
C PRO A 152 15.50 21.72 -7.64
N SER A 153 14.42 21.15 -8.18
CA SER A 153 13.31 21.92 -8.76
C SER A 153 12.16 22.16 -7.78
N PHE A 154 12.24 21.65 -6.56
CA PHE A 154 11.22 21.86 -5.53
C PHE A 154 11.59 23.08 -4.68
N PRO A 155 10.77 24.15 -4.64
CA PRO A 155 11.17 25.44 -4.08
C PRO A 155 11.12 25.52 -2.55
N PHE A 156 10.58 24.50 -1.88
CA PHE A 156 10.39 24.49 -0.44
C PHE A 156 11.27 23.44 0.24
N HIS A 157 11.52 23.63 1.53
CA HIS A 157 12.14 22.59 2.33
C HIS A 157 11.27 21.32 2.35
N LYS A 158 11.88 20.16 2.10
CA LYS A 158 11.20 18.87 2.09
C LYS A 158 11.98 17.85 2.91
N GLU A 159 11.36 17.32 3.96
CA GLU A 159 11.84 16.11 4.62
C GLU A 159 11.30 14.86 3.91
N GLU A 160 12.05 13.76 3.92
CA GLU A 160 11.56 12.46 3.47
C GLU A 160 10.60 11.84 4.49
N ASN A 161 9.38 11.54 4.06
CA ASN A 161 8.46 10.73 4.83
C ASN A 161 8.12 9.44 4.10
N PHE A 162 7.81 8.42 4.89
CA PHE A 162 7.31 7.15 4.42
C PHE A 162 5.89 6.93 4.93
N TRP A 163 5.08 6.26 4.13
CA TRP A 163 3.73 5.85 4.48
C TRP A 163 3.69 4.33 4.52
N PHE A 164 3.54 3.79 5.73
CA PHE A 164 3.28 2.37 5.91
C PHE A 164 1.78 2.12 5.77
N LEU A 165 1.40 1.20 4.87
CA LEU A 165 0.02 0.74 4.71
C LEU A 165 -0.02 -0.79 4.81
N LEU A 166 -0.93 -1.33 5.63
CA LEU A 166 -1.35 -2.72 5.52
C LEU A 166 -2.66 -2.75 4.75
N ALA A 167 -2.70 -3.46 3.63
CA ALA A 167 -3.84 -3.42 2.72
C ALA A 167 -4.12 -4.76 2.03
N ASP A 168 -5.38 -4.95 1.66
CA ASP A 168 -5.80 -5.97 0.70
C ASP A 168 -5.85 -5.33 -0.70
N ALA A 169 -4.92 -5.76 -1.55
CA ALA A 169 -4.81 -5.24 -2.92
C ALA A 169 -5.98 -5.68 -3.81
N ALA A 170 -6.60 -6.82 -3.53
CA ALA A 170 -7.70 -7.36 -4.33
C ALA A 170 -8.99 -6.58 -4.07
N SER A 171 -9.31 -6.33 -2.80
CA SER A 171 -10.49 -5.54 -2.42
C SER A 171 -10.25 -4.02 -2.47
N ASN A 172 -9.00 -3.58 -2.65
CA ASN A 172 -8.60 -2.18 -2.66
C ASN A 172 -8.78 -1.49 -1.28
N ASP A 173 -8.66 -2.25 -0.20
CA ASP A 173 -8.88 -1.76 1.16
C ASP A 173 -7.57 -1.56 1.93
N VAL A 174 -7.44 -0.40 2.57
CA VAL A 174 -6.36 -0.13 3.55
C VAL A 174 -6.91 -0.41 4.95
N TRP A 175 -6.33 -1.40 5.61
CA TRP A 175 -6.72 -1.82 6.96
C TRP A 175 -6.02 -0.99 8.04
N PHE A 176 -4.77 -0.61 7.77
CA PHE A 176 -3.99 0.20 8.68
C PHE A 176 -3.05 1.13 7.91
N SER A 177 -2.85 2.34 8.41
CA SER A 177 -1.90 3.30 7.84
C SER A 177 -1.19 4.11 8.91
N GLN A 178 0.11 4.32 8.77
CA GLN A 178 0.89 5.20 9.63
C GLN A 178 1.97 5.94 8.84
N LYS A 179 2.15 7.24 9.14
CA LYS A 179 3.26 8.04 8.65
C LYS A 179 4.52 7.73 9.46
N VAL A 180 5.65 7.61 8.78
CA VAL A 180 6.96 7.28 9.34
C VAL A 180 7.97 8.31 8.88
N ASN A 181 8.79 8.81 9.80
CA ASN A 181 9.91 9.70 9.49
C ASN A 181 11.21 9.15 10.10
N PHE A 182 12.34 9.51 9.49
CA PHE A 182 13.66 9.08 9.96
C PHE A 182 14.48 10.23 10.56
N MET A 183 13.96 11.47 10.51
CA MET A 183 14.67 12.67 10.98
C MET A 183 14.72 12.80 12.51
N ASP A 184 13.69 12.37 13.24
CA ASP A 184 13.63 12.48 14.70
C ASP A 184 13.98 11.15 15.37
N GLU A 185 15.29 10.90 15.55
CA GLU A 185 15.77 9.71 16.23
C GLU A 185 15.35 9.67 17.70
N ALA A 186 15.34 10.81 18.40
CA ALA A 186 15.04 10.87 19.82
C ALA A 186 13.59 10.47 20.10
N ALA A 187 12.62 11.03 19.35
CA ALA A 187 11.23 10.63 19.46
C ALA A 187 11.01 9.17 19.07
N ALA A 188 11.72 8.67 18.05
CA ALA A 188 11.65 7.28 17.65
C ALA A 188 12.18 6.32 18.75
N ILE A 189 13.26 6.68 19.42
CA ILE A 189 13.81 5.93 20.56
C ILE A 189 12.76 5.90 21.69
N THR A 190 12.23 7.06 22.10
CA THR A 190 11.24 7.13 23.18
C THR A 190 9.99 6.32 22.85
N GLY A 191 9.46 6.46 21.62
CA GLY A 191 8.27 5.76 21.17
C GLY A 191 8.47 4.24 21.11
N ALA A 192 9.59 3.78 20.54
CA ALA A 192 9.91 2.35 20.46
C ALA A 192 10.15 1.74 21.84
N SER A 193 10.94 2.39 22.69
CA SER A 193 11.22 1.92 24.05
C SER A 193 9.93 1.73 24.84
N LYS A 194 9.06 2.76 24.86
CA LYS A 194 7.78 2.68 25.57
C LYS A 194 6.89 1.57 25.01
N THR A 195 6.76 1.49 23.69
CA THR A 195 5.90 0.47 23.06
C THR A 195 6.37 -0.95 23.39
N ILE A 196 7.68 -1.19 23.36
CA ILE A 196 8.25 -2.50 23.67
C ILE A 196 8.16 -2.79 25.16
N GLU A 197 8.38 -1.81 26.03
CA GLU A 197 8.18 -1.94 27.48
C GLU A 197 6.73 -2.35 27.79
N ASP A 198 5.74 -1.60 27.30
CA ASP A 198 4.30 -1.88 27.47
C ASP A 198 3.93 -3.29 26.95
N THR A 199 4.49 -3.70 25.80
CA THR A 199 4.23 -5.02 25.21
C THR A 199 4.82 -6.15 26.05
N MET A 200 6.06 -5.98 26.52
CA MET A 200 6.73 -6.98 27.35
C MET A 200 6.07 -7.12 28.72
N GLU A 201 5.67 -6.02 29.34
CA GLU A 201 4.91 -6.03 30.60
C GLU A 201 3.56 -6.73 30.45
N GLY A 202 2.81 -6.44 29.38
CA GLY A 202 1.53 -7.11 29.09
C GLY A 202 1.67 -8.63 28.90
N SER A 203 2.82 -9.08 28.38
CA SER A 203 3.14 -10.51 28.24
C SER A 203 3.61 -11.20 29.54
N GLY A 204 3.78 -10.44 30.64
CA GLY A 204 4.29 -10.96 31.91
C GLY A 204 5.81 -11.20 31.92
N ALA A 205 6.57 -10.59 31.01
CA ALA A 205 8.02 -10.74 30.96
C ALA A 205 8.71 -10.15 32.20
N SER A 206 9.87 -10.70 32.56
CA SER A 206 10.65 -10.18 33.69
C SER A 206 11.29 -8.83 33.36
N VAL A 207 11.56 -8.02 34.39
CA VAL A 207 12.26 -6.72 34.24
C VAL A 207 13.57 -6.84 33.45
N ARG A 208 14.28 -7.95 33.61
CA ARG A 208 15.53 -8.21 32.87
C ARG A 208 15.27 -8.43 31.37
N GLU A 209 14.25 -9.19 31.03
CA GLU A 209 13.86 -9.45 29.64
C GLU A 209 13.33 -8.17 28.99
N THR A 210 12.47 -7.42 29.69
CA THR A 210 11.96 -6.12 29.25
C THR A 210 13.11 -5.15 28.97
N SER A 211 14.05 -5.01 29.91
CA SER A 211 15.22 -4.14 29.74
C SER A 211 16.09 -4.54 28.55
N ALA A 212 16.26 -5.84 28.31
CA ALA A 212 17.02 -6.35 27.17
C ALA A 212 16.31 -6.05 25.83
N ALA A 213 14.99 -6.27 25.77
CA ALA A 213 14.19 -5.99 24.58
C ALA A 213 14.15 -4.49 24.24
N VAL A 214 14.00 -3.63 25.25
CA VAL A 214 14.08 -2.17 25.08
C VAL A 214 15.45 -1.78 24.53
N ARG A 215 16.55 -2.32 25.07
CA ARG A 215 17.89 -2.03 24.55
C ARG A 215 18.05 -2.46 23.09
N GLU A 216 17.57 -3.64 22.71
CA GLU A 216 17.59 -4.10 21.31
C GLU A 216 16.77 -3.17 20.40
N ALA A 217 15.59 -2.73 20.85
CA ALA A 217 14.76 -1.79 20.11
C ALA A 217 15.46 -0.45 19.88
N VAL A 218 16.17 0.08 20.89
CA VAL A 218 16.97 1.30 20.77
C VAL A 218 18.11 1.13 19.76
N GLU A 219 18.82 -0.01 19.81
CA GLU A 219 19.88 -0.32 18.84
C GLU A 219 19.34 -0.41 17.41
N LYS A 220 18.17 -1.04 17.21
CA LYS A 220 17.46 -1.05 15.92
C LYS A 220 17.12 0.36 15.44
N VAL A 221 16.61 1.22 16.32
CA VAL A 221 16.27 2.61 15.95
C VAL A 221 17.49 3.41 15.50
N ARG A 222 18.60 3.29 16.24
CA ARG A 222 19.89 3.90 15.87
C ARG A 222 20.46 3.32 14.58
N GLY A 223 20.19 2.04 14.30
CA GLY A 223 20.54 1.36 13.06
C GLY A 223 19.68 1.73 11.85
N GLY A 224 18.77 2.70 11.98
CA GLY A 224 17.91 3.16 10.88
C GLY A 224 16.57 2.45 10.79
N SER A 225 16.09 1.81 11.86
CA SER A 225 14.74 1.24 11.91
C SER A 225 13.73 2.17 12.60
N ARG A 226 12.45 2.06 12.24
CA ARG A 226 11.34 2.72 12.91
C ARG A 226 10.25 1.70 13.20
N LEU A 227 9.75 1.70 14.44
CA LEU A 227 8.65 0.84 14.86
C LEU A 227 7.32 1.51 14.53
N VAL A 228 6.48 0.78 13.83
CA VAL A 228 5.08 1.08 13.57
C VAL A 228 4.25 0.06 14.34
N MET A 229 3.33 0.55 15.17
CA MET A 229 2.42 -0.29 15.95
C MET A 229 1.00 0.24 15.85
N GLY A 230 0.05 -0.66 15.69
CA GLY A 230 -1.35 -0.31 15.60
C GLY A 230 -2.27 -1.48 15.83
N LYS A 231 -3.55 -1.19 16.06
CA LYS A 231 -4.58 -2.20 16.32
C LYS A 231 -5.69 -2.11 15.29
N PHE A 232 -6.20 -3.25 14.84
CA PHE A 232 -7.36 -3.34 13.94
C PHE A 232 -8.19 -4.59 14.25
N PRO A 233 -9.52 -4.58 13.99
CA PRO A 233 -10.36 -5.75 14.23
C PRO A 233 -10.08 -6.83 13.18
N ALA A 234 -9.97 -8.08 13.63
CA ALA A 234 -9.89 -9.23 12.75
C ALA A 234 -11.20 -9.38 11.96
N PRO A 235 -11.13 -9.61 10.63
CA PRO A 235 -12.31 -9.87 9.81
C PRO A 235 -12.90 -11.27 10.09
N ALA A 236 -13.84 -11.71 9.25
CA ALA A 236 -14.40 -13.06 9.31
C ALA A 236 -13.32 -14.15 9.20
N GLU A 237 -13.67 -15.38 9.59
CA GLU A 237 -12.78 -16.53 9.42
C GLU A 237 -12.28 -16.67 7.97
N GLY A 238 -10.97 -16.90 7.79
CA GLY A 238 -10.39 -16.97 6.46
C GLY A 238 -8.87 -16.82 6.39
N ASN A 239 -8.33 -16.99 5.18
CA ASN A 239 -6.93 -16.73 4.89
C ASN A 239 -6.81 -15.46 4.04
N TYR A 240 -6.20 -14.43 4.60
CA TYR A 240 -6.04 -13.12 3.98
C TYR A 240 -4.60 -12.96 3.47
N ASN A 241 -4.47 -12.67 2.17
CA ASN A 241 -3.19 -12.36 1.55
C ASN A 241 -3.01 -10.84 1.50
N LEU A 242 -2.62 -10.25 2.63
CA LEU A 242 -2.39 -8.82 2.73
C LEU A 242 -1.05 -8.44 2.11
N THR A 243 -0.90 -7.16 1.81
CA THR A 243 0.35 -6.56 1.36
C THR A 243 0.70 -5.36 2.24
N CYS A 244 1.93 -5.34 2.71
CA CYS A 244 2.53 -4.19 3.37
C CYS A 244 3.17 -3.30 2.32
N TYR A 245 2.73 -2.05 2.24
CA TYR A 245 3.30 -1.01 1.39
C TYR A 245 4.09 -0.06 2.28
N CYS A 246 5.34 0.20 1.93
CA CYS A 246 6.12 1.31 2.48
C CYS A 246 6.44 2.25 1.33
N LEU A 247 5.75 3.39 1.30
CA LEU A 247 5.77 4.32 0.17
C LEU A 247 6.52 5.60 0.55
N CYS A 248 7.55 5.97 -0.18
CA CYS A 248 8.26 7.23 0.00
C CYS A 248 7.42 8.37 -0.58
N ASP A 249 7.31 9.52 0.08
CA ASP A 249 6.58 10.66 -0.49
C ASP A 249 7.45 11.56 -1.40
N SER A 250 8.76 11.33 -1.47
CA SER A 250 9.74 12.21 -2.14
C SER A 250 10.56 11.55 -3.25
N TRP A 251 10.84 10.25 -3.20
CA TRP A 251 11.65 9.54 -4.19
C TRP A 251 10.79 8.62 -5.06
N ILE A 252 11.17 8.46 -6.32
CA ILE A 252 10.54 7.53 -7.27
C ILE A 252 11.37 6.25 -7.31
N GLY A 253 10.73 5.08 -7.28
CA GLY A 253 11.43 3.78 -7.32
C GLY A 253 11.96 3.28 -5.97
N CYS A 254 11.67 3.98 -4.87
CA CYS A 254 12.10 3.60 -3.52
C CYS A 254 11.01 2.88 -2.69
N ASP A 255 9.85 2.63 -3.29
CA ASP A 255 8.72 2.01 -2.60
C ASP A 255 8.93 0.50 -2.42
N LYS A 256 8.54 -0.04 -1.26
CA LYS A 256 8.63 -1.48 -0.98
C LYS A 256 7.25 -2.09 -0.76
N LYS A 257 7.04 -3.25 -1.35
CA LYS A 257 5.87 -4.10 -1.14
C LYS A 257 6.32 -5.45 -0.60
N THR A 258 5.70 -5.90 0.49
CA THR A 258 5.97 -7.21 1.10
C THR A 258 4.64 -7.91 1.39
N SER A 259 4.47 -9.13 0.90
CA SER A 259 3.26 -9.92 1.15
C SER A 259 3.23 -10.44 2.59
N LYS A 260 2.07 -10.34 3.25
CA LYS A 260 1.82 -10.86 4.59
C LYS A 260 0.54 -11.70 4.60
N LYS A 261 0.68 -13.00 4.85
CA LYS A 261 -0.46 -13.90 5.04
C LYS A 261 -0.94 -13.81 6.48
N VAL A 262 -2.24 -13.65 6.67
CA VAL A 262 -2.91 -13.64 7.98
C VAL A 262 -4.02 -14.67 7.95
N LYS A 263 -3.98 -15.63 8.89
CA LYS A 263 -5.02 -16.64 9.05
C LYS A 263 -5.90 -16.23 10.22
N VAL A 264 -7.19 -16.09 9.96
CA VAL A 264 -8.21 -15.79 10.96
C VAL A 264 -9.05 -17.04 11.17
N LEU A 265 -9.17 -17.47 12.42
CA LEU A 265 -9.91 -18.64 12.85
C LEU A 265 -11.36 -18.27 13.19
N LYS A 266 -12.25 -19.25 13.15
CA LYS A 266 -13.61 -19.09 13.64
C LYS A 266 -13.60 -18.67 15.10
N ARG A 267 -14.47 -17.73 15.45
CA ARG A 267 -14.68 -17.39 16.85
C ARG A 267 -15.22 -18.60 17.61
N THR A 268 -14.48 -19.03 18.63
CA THR A 268 -14.94 -20.08 19.53
C THR A 268 -15.86 -19.50 20.61
N ARG A 269 -16.97 -20.19 20.94
CA ARG A 269 -17.97 -19.74 21.94
C ARG A 269 -17.42 -19.61 23.37
N ALA A 270 -16.16 -19.99 23.62
CA ALA A 270 -15.57 -20.02 24.94
C ALA A 270 -15.32 -18.62 25.56
N GLY A 271 -15.38 -17.55 24.77
CA GLY A 271 -15.08 -16.18 25.22
C GLY A 271 -16.21 -15.39 25.88
N THR A 272 -17.38 -15.97 26.18
CA THR A 272 -18.52 -15.23 26.80
C THR A 272 -18.92 -15.72 28.20
N ARG A 273 -18.04 -16.40 28.93
CA ARG A 273 -18.29 -16.70 30.35
C ARG A 273 -17.08 -16.38 31.21
N GLY A 274 -17.08 -15.18 31.77
CA GLY A 274 -16.60 -14.99 33.13
C GLY A 274 -17.51 -15.81 34.06
N GLY A 275 -17.16 -17.07 34.24
CA GLY A 275 -17.84 -18.01 35.13
C GLY A 275 -16.83 -19.04 35.54
N LEU A 276 -16.34 -18.92 36.78
CA LEU A 276 -15.56 -19.92 37.48
C LEU A 276 -16.20 -21.31 37.26
N VAL A 277 -15.47 -22.20 36.59
CA VAL A 277 -15.68 -23.64 36.77
C VAL A 277 -14.40 -24.15 37.41
N SER A 278 -14.38 -24.07 38.74
CA SER A 278 -13.54 -24.93 39.54
C SER A 278 -14.28 -26.25 39.76
N GLU A 279 -13.47 -27.29 39.92
CA GLU A 279 -13.77 -28.60 40.48
C GLU A 279 -14.04 -29.74 39.48
N GLU A 280 -12.94 -30.46 39.23
CA GLU A 280 -12.81 -31.92 39.27
C GLU A 280 -14.08 -32.78 39.03
N GLY A 281 -13.98 -33.67 38.05
CA GLY A 281 -14.58 -34.99 38.19
C GLY A 281 -15.09 -35.64 36.91
N LEU A 282 -14.42 -36.74 36.56
CA LEU A 282 -14.93 -37.93 35.86
C LEU A 282 -14.92 -37.91 34.32
N ILE A 283 -13.97 -38.68 33.79
CA ILE A 283 -13.93 -39.20 32.42
C ILE A 283 -14.11 -40.72 32.53
N ALA A 284 -14.87 -41.29 31.57
CA ALA A 284 -15.11 -42.71 31.26
C ALA A 284 -16.14 -43.41 32.15
N GLU A 285 -17.13 -44.17 31.65
CA GLU A 285 -17.16 -45.09 30.51
C GLU A 285 -18.56 -45.23 29.87
N ASP A 286 -18.55 -45.86 28.69
CA ASP A 286 -19.62 -46.38 27.82
C ASP A 286 -20.85 -47.06 28.47
N GLY A 287 -21.98 -47.01 27.73
CA GLY A 287 -23.19 -47.84 27.92
C GLY A 287 -24.41 -47.22 27.22
N ILE A 288 -24.63 -47.46 25.91
CA ILE A 288 -25.54 -48.47 25.28
C ILE A 288 -27.05 -48.20 25.51
N GLU A 289 -27.80 -48.29 24.39
CA GLU A 289 -29.27 -48.41 24.17
C GLU A 289 -30.00 -47.06 23.95
N GLU A 290 -30.29 -46.72 22.69
CA GLU A 290 -31.48 -47.09 21.89
C GLU A 290 -32.77 -46.48 22.45
N GLU A 291 -33.39 -45.59 21.68
CA GLU A 291 -34.79 -45.72 21.27
C GLU A 291 -35.11 -44.70 20.16
N GLU A 292 -35.47 -45.24 18.99
CA GLU A 292 -36.17 -44.56 17.92
C GLU A 292 -37.61 -44.31 18.36
N GLU A 293 -38.10 -43.07 18.28
CA GLU A 293 -39.53 -42.83 18.09
C GLU A 293 -39.72 -41.88 16.90
N ASN A 294 -40.31 -42.48 15.88
CA ASN A 294 -40.78 -41.89 14.65
C ASN A 294 -42.27 -41.57 14.86
N GLU A 295 -42.67 -40.31 14.84
CA GLU A 295 -44.07 -39.92 14.65
C GLU A 295 -44.15 -38.91 13.50
N GLU A 296 -44.51 -39.45 12.33
CA GLU A 296 -45.14 -38.71 11.24
C GLU A 296 -46.59 -38.39 11.64
N GLU A 297 -46.98 -37.12 11.55
CA GLU A 297 -48.37 -36.76 11.27
C GLU A 297 -48.41 -35.78 10.08
N GLU A 298 -48.97 -36.30 8.99
CA GLU A 298 -49.36 -35.65 7.75
C GLU A 298 -50.83 -35.16 7.85
N TYR A 299 -51.23 -34.28 6.90
CA TYR A 299 -52.58 -33.83 6.52
C TYR A 299 -53.12 -32.56 7.22
N ASP A 300 -53.74 -31.58 6.55
CA ASP A 300 -53.86 -31.24 5.12
C ASP A 300 -54.51 -29.85 5.03
N ASP A 301 -54.20 -29.15 3.95
CA ASP A 301 -55.02 -28.24 3.14
C ASP A 301 -55.78 -27.00 3.67
N ASP A 302 -56.01 -26.12 2.68
CA ASP A 302 -56.91 -24.96 2.59
C ASP A 302 -56.40 -23.58 3.05
N TYR A 303 -55.78 -22.85 2.11
CA TYR A 303 -56.35 -21.57 1.65
C TYR A 303 -55.83 -21.17 0.25
N GLU A 304 -56.66 -21.41 -0.76
CA GLU A 304 -56.51 -20.91 -2.13
C GLU A 304 -56.80 -19.39 -2.26
N SER A 305 -56.06 -18.77 -3.21
CA SER A 305 -56.45 -17.78 -4.25
C SER A 305 -57.24 -16.50 -3.84
N GLU A 306 -57.24 -15.33 -4.49
CA GLU A 306 -57.11 -14.84 -5.87
C GLU A 306 -56.63 -13.35 -5.76
N TYR A 307 -55.89 -12.76 -6.70
CA TYR A 307 -56.34 -11.98 -7.88
C TYR A 307 -55.08 -11.22 -8.36
N SER A 308 -54.75 -10.97 -9.63
CA SER A 308 -55.21 -11.40 -10.96
C SER A 308 -54.29 -10.65 -11.92
N GLU A 309 -53.55 -11.36 -12.77
CA GLU A 309 -53.09 -10.82 -14.06
C GLU A 309 -54.30 -10.78 -14.99
N ASP A 310 -54.46 -9.70 -15.75
CA ASP A 310 -55.18 -9.71 -17.01
C ASP A 310 -54.34 -8.93 -18.04
N GLU A 311 -53.90 -9.67 -19.06
CA GLU A 311 -53.56 -9.24 -20.41
C GLU A 311 -54.83 -8.64 -21.07
N GLU A 312 -54.90 -7.95 -22.20
CA GLU A 312 -54.14 -7.85 -23.44
C GLU A 312 -54.82 -6.69 -24.22
N ASP A 313 -54.15 -6.00 -25.15
CA ASP A 313 -54.63 -5.94 -26.54
C ASP A 313 -53.82 -5.02 -27.47
N GLU A 314 -53.67 -5.52 -28.69
CA GLU A 314 -52.96 -5.03 -29.85
C GLU A 314 -53.40 -3.64 -30.36
N LYS A 315 -52.48 -2.90 -31.02
CA LYS A 315 -52.61 -2.59 -32.46
C LYS A 315 -51.45 -1.81 -33.11
N ASP A 316 -50.95 -2.45 -34.15
CA ASP A 316 -50.75 -1.94 -35.52
C ASP A 316 -49.66 -0.91 -35.88
N THR A 317 -48.86 -1.38 -36.85
CA THR A 317 -48.40 -0.72 -38.10
C THR A 317 -46.98 -0.14 -38.21
N LYS A 318 -46.11 -0.96 -38.83
CA LYS A 318 -45.33 -0.70 -40.07
C LYS A 318 -44.92 0.75 -40.39
N LYS A 319 -43.59 0.98 -40.49
CA LYS A 319 -42.81 1.30 -41.72
C LYS A 319 -41.34 1.62 -41.34
N LYS A 320 -40.32 0.93 -41.88
CA LYS A 320 -39.47 1.33 -43.04
C LYS A 320 -39.19 2.84 -43.05
N GLY A 321 -37.99 3.39 -43.04
CA GLY A 321 -36.63 2.97 -43.40
C GLY A 321 -35.73 4.23 -43.42
N PRO A 322 -34.46 4.14 -43.85
CA PRO A 322 -33.40 5.13 -43.61
C PRO A 322 -33.36 6.23 -44.67
N VAL A 323 -32.60 7.33 -44.49
CA VAL A 323 -31.75 7.99 -45.52
C VAL A 323 -30.88 9.09 -44.90
N ALA A 324 -29.65 9.19 -45.43
CA ALA A 324 -28.57 10.10 -45.09
C ALA A 324 -28.58 11.45 -45.87
N ASN A 325 -27.65 12.32 -45.45
CA ASN A 325 -26.83 13.23 -46.26
C ASN A 325 -27.37 14.66 -46.54
N GLY A 326 -26.48 15.66 -46.42
CA GLY A 326 -26.80 17.05 -46.83
C GLY A 326 -25.84 18.14 -46.33
N LYS A 327 -24.62 18.17 -46.87
CA LYS A 327 -23.59 19.22 -46.74
C LYS A 327 -23.91 20.41 -47.66
N VAL A 328 -23.90 21.68 -47.19
CA VAL A 328 -23.62 22.86 -48.05
C VAL A 328 -22.95 24.00 -47.28
N GLN A 329 -21.83 24.49 -47.86
CA GLN A 329 -21.10 25.71 -47.56
C GLN A 329 -21.74 26.97 -48.20
N LYS A 330 -21.57 28.15 -47.59
CA LYS A 330 -21.05 29.41 -48.22
C LYS A 330 -21.03 30.49 -47.12
N LYS A 331 -19.90 31.11 -46.73
CA LYS A 331 -18.91 31.97 -47.42
C LYS A 331 -19.44 33.39 -47.71
N GLY A 332 -18.73 34.39 -47.14
CA GLY A 332 -18.78 35.83 -47.46
C GLY A 332 -18.64 36.68 -46.18
N SER A 333 -17.45 37.18 -45.82
CA SER A 333 -16.84 38.45 -46.31
C SER A 333 -17.59 39.66 -45.74
N SER A 334 -17.04 40.73 -45.16
CA SER A 334 -15.72 41.39 -45.00
C SER A 334 -16.03 42.63 -44.10
N SER A 335 -15.17 43.17 -43.23
CA SER A 335 -14.23 44.29 -43.49
C SER A 335 -13.67 44.76 -42.12
N GLU A 336 -12.34 44.82 -41.91
CA GLU A 336 -11.48 46.02 -41.94
C GLU A 336 -11.71 47.11 -40.86
N SER A 337 -10.73 47.26 -39.94
CA SER A 337 -10.00 48.50 -39.57
C SER A 337 -9.19 48.21 -38.29
N SER A 338 -7.86 48.09 -38.32
CA SER A 338 -6.86 49.18 -38.20
C SER A 338 -7.13 50.18 -37.07
N GLY A 339 -6.19 50.26 -36.13
CA GLY A 339 -6.13 51.25 -35.06
C GLY A 339 -4.95 50.97 -34.13
N SER A 340 -3.80 51.54 -34.48
CA SER A 340 -2.60 51.68 -33.65
C SER A 340 -2.65 52.93 -32.78
N ASP A 341 -1.65 53.04 -31.90
CA ASP A 341 -1.14 54.18 -31.11
C ASP A 341 -1.59 54.18 -29.63
N GLU A 342 -0.70 53.84 -28.69
CA GLU A 342 0.42 54.61 -28.07
C GLU A 342 -0.01 55.09 -26.67
N GLU A 343 0.61 54.52 -25.63
CA GLU A 343 1.40 55.21 -24.59
C GLU A 343 2.24 54.19 -23.79
#